data_AF-A0A5N5JN82-F1
#
_entry.id   AF-A0A5N5JN82-F1
#
_cell.length_a   1.000
_cell.length_b   1.000
_cell.length_c   1.000
_cell.angle_alpha   90.00
_cell.angle_beta   90.00
_cell.angle_gamma   90.00
#
_symmetry.space_group_name_H-M   'P 1'
#
loop_
_entity.id
_entity.type
_entity.pdbx_description
1 polymer ?
#
loop_
_entity_poly.entity_id
_entity_poly.type
_entity_poly.pdbx_seq_one_letter_code
_entity_poly.pdbx_strand_id
1 'polypeptide(L)'
;MAGRGGVCKDHHHHNHQYWDKVVPPECQPHQDIFRFSAKLHWEQAHEPLHADIDSKKVCGVGPGMSFANMVRQKMRVLVGLVPCAVGGTSITQWGRGEVLYENMVKRAKVSVEDGGEIKGLLWYQGESDTSDIHDAEVYQGNMEKLIENVREDLGLPSLPIVMAMQVAIISGDGKYVEKVREAQLRINLPNVVCVDAKGLDLKDDHLHLTTEAQAKLGYMLAEVYLKNFAPSWKRCPPTLRKRRKNLKDVEVSTNSRSGVVNPYSPTNQVNVNCFKWTLPQFR
;
A
#
# COMPACT_ATOMS: atom_id res chain seq x y z
N MET A 1 7.90 5.94 0.20
CA MET A 1 6.51 5.49 0.45
C MET A 1 5.88 5.98 1.77
N ALA A 2 6.47 5.74 2.96
CA ALA A 2 5.76 5.78 4.26
C ALA A 2 4.91 7.03 4.61
N GLY A 3 5.26 8.21 4.12
CA GLY A 3 4.48 9.45 4.31
C GLY A 3 5.17 10.45 5.24
N ARG A 4 5.38 11.67 4.74
CA ARG A 4 6.15 12.77 5.37
C ARG A 4 5.64 14.18 5.01
N GLY A 5 4.57 14.27 4.20
CA GLY A 5 3.89 15.54 3.95
C GLY A 5 3.37 16.12 5.26
N GLY A 6 3.60 17.42 5.46
CA GLY A 6 3.17 18.13 6.67
C GLY A 6 3.95 17.79 7.95
N VAL A 7 5.03 16.99 7.88
CA VAL A 7 5.88 16.73 9.05
C VAL A 7 6.84 17.91 9.26
N CYS A 8 6.53 18.74 10.26
CA CYS A 8 7.31 19.89 10.70
C CYS A 8 8.37 19.49 11.73
N LYS A 9 9.37 20.38 11.93
CA LYS A 9 10.27 20.38 13.07
C LYS A 9 9.81 21.45 14.05
N ASP A 10 9.81 21.17 15.34
CA ASP A 10 9.68 22.23 16.36
C ASP A 10 11.02 23.00 16.45
N HIS A 11 10.96 24.32 16.29
CA HIS A 11 12.12 25.20 16.38
C HIS A 11 12.40 25.67 17.83
N HIS A 12 11.47 25.47 18.75
CA HIS A 12 11.61 25.81 20.17
C HIS A 12 12.03 24.62 21.04
N HIS A 13 11.66 23.38 20.67
CA HIS A 13 12.11 22.16 21.35
C HIS A 13 13.02 21.33 20.43
N HIS A 14 14.32 21.34 20.73
CA HIS A 14 15.35 20.65 19.93
C HIS A 14 14.95 19.21 19.58
N ASN A 15 14.93 18.91 18.27
CA ASN A 15 14.64 17.61 17.65
C ASN A 15 13.21 17.05 17.81
N HIS A 16 12.22 17.78 18.32
CA HIS A 16 10.82 17.30 18.21
C HIS A 16 10.31 17.46 16.76
N GLN A 17 9.62 16.44 16.25
CA GLN A 17 8.90 16.48 14.98
C GLN A 17 7.41 16.24 15.24
N TYR A 18 6.55 16.85 14.44
CA TYR A 18 5.10 16.63 14.51
C TYR A 18 4.48 16.73 13.11
N TRP A 19 3.32 16.10 12.92
CA TRP A 19 2.52 16.28 11.71
C TRP A 19 1.51 17.42 11.90
N ASP A 20 1.43 18.31 10.93
CA ASP A 20 0.52 19.48 10.88
C ASP A 20 -0.98 19.11 10.88
N LYS A 21 -1.32 17.86 10.58
CA LYS A 21 -2.69 17.32 10.43
C LYS A 21 -3.47 17.91 9.25
N VAL A 22 -2.78 18.51 8.28
CA VAL A 22 -3.38 18.99 7.03
C VAL A 22 -3.59 17.80 6.08
N VAL A 23 -4.85 17.57 5.69
CA VAL A 23 -5.27 16.47 4.81
C VAL A 23 -5.99 17.04 3.58
N PRO A 24 -5.40 16.97 2.38
CA PRO A 24 -6.04 17.42 1.14
C PRO A 24 -7.37 16.70 0.87
N PRO A 25 -8.29 17.31 0.10
CA PRO A 25 -9.57 16.68 -0.29
C PRO A 25 -9.42 15.27 -0.87
N GLU A 26 -8.37 15.02 -1.63
CA GLU A 26 -8.01 13.75 -2.27
C GLU A 26 -7.66 12.67 -1.24
N CYS A 27 -7.10 13.06 -0.09
CA CYS A 27 -6.64 12.16 0.97
C CYS A 27 -7.68 11.96 2.09
N GLN A 28 -8.88 12.53 1.97
CA GLN A 28 -9.93 12.43 2.99
C GLN A 28 -10.42 10.98 3.19
N PRO A 29 -10.77 10.58 4.43
CA PRO A 29 -11.25 9.24 4.75
C PRO A 29 -12.60 8.92 4.09
N HIS A 30 -12.84 7.64 3.79
CA HIS A 30 -14.12 7.16 3.27
C HIS A 30 -14.53 5.87 3.98
N GLN A 31 -15.83 5.60 4.10
CA GLN A 31 -16.38 4.35 4.64
C GLN A 31 -16.03 3.09 3.81
N ASP A 32 -15.48 3.28 2.60
CA ASP A 32 -15.13 2.22 1.66
C ASP A 32 -13.60 2.10 1.49
N ILE A 33 -12.80 2.75 2.35
CA ILE A 33 -11.34 2.66 2.35
C ILE A 33 -10.89 2.22 3.74
N PHE A 34 -10.20 1.09 3.79
CA PHE A 34 -9.76 0.43 5.01
C PHE A 34 -8.24 0.41 5.09
N ARG A 35 -7.69 0.44 6.30
CA ARG A 35 -6.27 0.30 6.59
C ARG A 35 -6.06 -0.96 7.40
N PHE A 36 -5.03 -1.74 7.08
CA PHE A 36 -4.67 -2.93 7.85
C PHE A 36 -3.59 -2.57 8.87
N SER A 37 -4.01 -2.41 10.13
CA SER A 37 -3.19 -1.92 11.25
C SER A 37 -1.98 -2.81 11.58
N ALA A 38 -1.07 -2.32 12.42
CA ALA A 38 0.00 -3.12 13.02
C ALA A 38 -0.54 -4.32 13.82
N LYS A 39 -1.77 -4.20 14.36
CA LYS A 39 -2.49 -5.26 15.10
C LYS A 39 -3.14 -6.31 14.20
N LEU A 40 -2.88 -6.30 12.89
CA LEU A 40 -3.45 -7.21 11.89
C LEU A 40 -4.99 -7.15 11.79
N HIS A 41 -5.58 -6.00 12.13
CA HIS A 41 -7.02 -5.75 12.00
C HIS A 41 -7.30 -4.68 10.94
N TRP A 42 -8.40 -4.86 10.20
CA TRP A 42 -8.96 -3.85 9.31
C TRP A 42 -9.71 -2.76 10.10
N GLU A 43 -9.31 -1.51 9.88
CA GLU A 43 -9.94 -0.30 10.41
C GLU A 43 -10.23 0.69 9.27
N GLN A 44 -10.95 1.79 9.51
CA GLN A 44 -11.11 2.84 8.50
C GLN A 44 -9.76 3.50 8.19
N ALA A 45 -9.46 3.78 6.94
CA ALA A 45 -8.21 4.44 6.57
C ALA A 45 -8.26 5.96 6.79
N HIS A 46 -7.23 6.45 7.50
CA HIS A 46 -6.91 7.86 7.73
C HIS A 46 -5.40 8.03 7.58
N GLU A 47 -4.94 9.24 7.19
CA GLU A 47 -3.51 9.58 7.31
C GLU A 47 -3.14 9.91 8.77
N PRO A 48 -1.90 9.64 9.22
CA PRO A 48 -0.78 9.05 8.49
C PRO A 48 -0.88 7.52 8.41
N LEU A 49 -0.94 6.96 7.21
CA LEU A 49 -1.20 5.53 7.01
C LEU A 49 -0.18 4.60 7.69
N HIS A 50 1.07 5.03 7.88
CA HIS A 50 2.16 4.23 8.46
C HIS A 50 2.44 4.52 9.96
N ALA A 51 1.57 5.26 10.67
CA ALA A 51 1.86 5.74 12.03
C ALA A 51 2.20 4.63 13.07
N ASP A 52 1.62 3.43 12.94
CA ASP A 52 1.92 2.27 13.79
C ASP A 52 2.91 1.26 13.14
N ILE A 53 3.37 1.53 11.91
CA ILE A 53 4.28 0.69 11.13
C ILE A 53 5.70 1.25 11.14
N ASP A 54 5.89 2.49 10.66
CA ASP A 54 7.16 3.22 10.67
C ASP A 54 7.35 3.96 12.02
N SER A 55 6.94 3.30 13.11
CA SER A 55 6.74 3.87 14.46
C SER A 55 7.97 4.46 15.13
N LYS A 56 9.16 4.28 14.54
CA LYS A 56 10.41 4.95 14.92
C LYS A 56 10.54 6.37 14.35
N LYS A 57 9.60 6.84 13.50
CA LYS A 57 9.66 8.12 12.80
C LYS A 57 8.27 8.77 12.74
N VAL A 58 8.23 10.11 12.77
CA VAL A 58 6.97 10.85 12.65
C VAL A 58 6.47 10.73 11.21
N CYS A 59 5.31 10.09 11.05
CA CYS A 59 4.63 9.95 9.77
C CYS A 59 3.71 11.15 9.54
N GLY A 60 3.59 11.55 8.28
CA GLY A 60 2.57 12.47 7.78
C GLY A 60 1.96 11.92 6.49
N VAL A 61 1.35 12.78 5.67
CA VAL A 61 0.65 12.35 4.46
C VAL A 61 1.58 11.58 3.50
N GLY A 62 1.08 10.46 2.96
CA GLY A 62 1.67 9.69 1.88
C GLY A 62 0.74 9.63 0.65
N PRO A 63 1.06 8.82 -0.38
CA PRO A 63 0.27 8.77 -1.61
C PRO A 63 -0.94 7.83 -1.52
N GLY A 64 -1.06 7.06 -0.43
CA GLY A 64 -1.98 5.93 -0.31
C GLY A 64 -3.46 6.33 -0.27
N MET A 65 -3.83 7.39 0.45
CA MET A 65 -5.24 7.82 0.52
C MET A 65 -5.74 8.42 -0.80
N SER A 66 -4.93 9.26 -1.46
CA SER A 66 -5.24 9.79 -2.80
C SER A 66 -5.40 8.68 -3.83
N PHE A 67 -4.46 7.72 -3.86
CA PHE A 67 -4.55 6.53 -4.69
C PHE A 67 -5.86 5.76 -4.45
N ALA A 68 -6.17 5.48 -3.18
CA ALA A 68 -7.37 4.74 -2.80
C ALA A 68 -8.65 5.46 -3.20
N ASN A 69 -8.75 6.78 -2.98
CA ASN A 69 -9.94 7.55 -3.36
C ASN A 69 -10.18 7.54 -4.86
N MET A 70 -9.14 7.72 -5.68
CA MET A 70 -9.28 7.66 -7.14
C MET A 70 -9.69 6.27 -7.62
N VAL A 71 -9.03 5.20 -7.16
CA VAL A 71 -9.37 3.82 -7.57
C VAL A 71 -10.78 3.45 -7.11
N ARG A 72 -11.15 3.72 -5.85
CA ARG A 72 -12.51 3.55 -5.30
C ARG A 72 -13.56 4.24 -6.16
N GLN A 73 -13.36 5.52 -6.47
CA GLN A 73 -14.35 6.33 -7.19
C GLN A 73 -14.55 5.83 -8.64
N LYS A 74 -13.45 5.51 -9.33
CA LYS A 74 -13.47 5.06 -10.74
C LYS A 74 -14.01 3.64 -10.89
N MET A 75 -13.63 2.73 -9.98
CA MET A 75 -13.98 1.29 -10.06
C MET A 75 -15.23 0.90 -9.25
N ARG A 76 -15.67 1.73 -8.30
CA ARG A 76 -16.86 1.56 -7.43
C ARG A 76 -16.81 0.31 -6.53
N VAL A 77 -15.75 0.20 -5.74
CA VAL A 77 -15.39 -0.98 -4.93
C VAL A 77 -14.68 -0.57 -3.62
N LEU A 78 -14.65 -1.47 -2.62
CA LEU A 78 -14.11 -1.23 -1.25
C LEU A 78 -12.57 -1.42 -1.15
N VAL A 79 -11.77 -0.36 -1.10
CA VAL A 79 -10.29 -0.46 -1.07
C VAL A 79 -9.79 -0.90 0.31
N GLY A 80 -9.08 -2.02 0.40
CA GLY A 80 -8.18 -2.30 1.52
C GLY A 80 -6.75 -1.84 1.24
N LEU A 81 -6.23 -0.86 1.96
CA LEU A 81 -4.81 -0.46 1.98
C LEU A 81 -4.05 -1.22 3.05
N VAL A 82 -2.83 -1.69 2.76
CA VAL A 82 -1.92 -2.20 3.79
C VAL A 82 -0.59 -1.46 3.81
N PRO A 83 -0.31 -0.69 4.88
CA PRO A 83 0.97 -0.04 5.08
C PRO A 83 2.04 -1.04 5.51
N CYS A 84 3.20 -1.03 4.85
CA CYS A 84 4.37 -1.84 5.20
C CYS A 84 5.69 -1.06 5.17
N ALA A 85 5.74 0.14 4.58
CA ALA A 85 6.99 0.86 4.35
C ALA A 85 7.61 1.42 5.64
N VAL A 86 8.94 1.34 5.74
CA VAL A 86 9.76 1.89 6.84
C VAL A 86 10.75 2.89 6.24
N GLY A 87 10.80 4.10 6.79
CA GLY A 87 11.57 5.20 6.18
C GLY A 87 13.07 5.09 6.40
N GLY A 88 13.88 5.45 5.40
CA GLY A 88 15.34 5.39 5.46
C GLY A 88 15.86 3.95 5.52
N THR A 89 15.49 3.16 4.50
CA THR A 89 15.91 1.76 4.34
C THR A 89 16.40 1.55 2.90
N SER A 90 17.52 0.84 2.72
CA SER A 90 18.07 0.46 1.42
C SER A 90 17.35 -0.77 0.87
N ILE A 91 17.43 -1.03 -0.44
CA ILE A 91 16.75 -2.17 -1.08
C ILE A 91 17.29 -3.51 -0.58
N THR A 92 18.55 -3.53 -0.14
CA THR A 92 19.20 -4.70 0.48
C THR A 92 18.49 -5.16 1.76
N GLN A 93 17.89 -4.25 2.53
CA GLN A 93 17.09 -4.58 3.73
C GLN A 93 15.70 -5.17 3.40
N TRP A 94 15.36 -5.26 2.11
CA TRP A 94 14.13 -5.88 1.60
C TRP A 94 14.41 -7.18 0.83
N GLY A 95 15.59 -7.80 1.00
CA GLY A 95 15.87 -9.14 0.48
C GLY A 95 15.03 -10.23 1.17
N ARG A 96 14.76 -11.35 0.49
CA ARG A 96 14.03 -12.50 1.08
C ARG A 96 14.77 -13.03 2.32
N GLY A 97 14.06 -13.24 3.42
CA GLY A 97 14.64 -13.53 4.74
C GLY A 97 14.96 -12.30 5.61
N GLU A 98 15.01 -11.08 5.06
CA GLU A 98 15.22 -9.86 5.86
C GLU A 98 13.98 -9.46 6.65
N VAL A 99 14.19 -8.81 7.81
CA VAL A 99 13.09 -8.50 8.74
C VAL A 99 12.03 -7.57 8.12
N LEU A 100 12.36 -6.70 7.16
CA LEU A 100 11.38 -5.86 6.48
C LEU A 100 10.62 -6.64 5.41
N TYR A 101 11.31 -7.48 4.63
CA TYR A 101 10.69 -8.37 3.66
C TYR A 101 9.77 -9.38 4.35
N GLU A 102 10.25 -10.08 5.37
CA GLU A 102 9.47 -11.07 6.12
C GLU A 102 8.34 -10.41 6.91
N ASN A 103 8.43 -9.14 7.31
CA ASN A 103 7.26 -8.44 7.84
C ASN A 103 6.31 -7.97 6.74
N MET A 104 6.77 -7.57 5.56
CA MET A 104 5.89 -7.28 4.42
C MET A 104 5.20 -8.54 3.89
N VAL A 105 5.89 -9.67 3.83
CA VAL A 105 5.38 -10.97 3.40
C VAL A 105 4.56 -11.63 4.50
N LYS A 106 4.97 -11.67 5.77
CA LYS A 106 4.04 -12.04 6.87
C LYS A 106 2.84 -11.08 6.95
N ARG A 107 3.00 -9.85 6.48
CA ARG A 107 1.91 -8.93 6.20
C ARG A 107 1.37 -9.01 4.77
N ALA A 108 1.62 -9.98 3.85
CA ALA A 108 0.97 -10.15 2.51
C ALA A 108 0.35 -11.57 2.09
N LYS A 109 -1.00 -11.84 2.01
CA LYS A 109 -2.17 -12.72 2.53
C LYS A 109 -3.07 -12.36 3.79
N VAL A 110 -2.94 -12.77 5.11
CA VAL A 110 -3.76 -12.38 6.36
C VAL A 110 -4.98 -11.52 6.09
N SER A 111 -4.79 -10.27 5.67
CA SER A 111 -5.87 -9.35 5.35
C SER A 111 -6.90 -9.90 4.31
N VAL A 112 -6.64 -11.07 3.71
CA VAL A 112 -7.54 -11.90 2.87
C VAL A 112 -7.80 -13.32 3.35
N GLU A 113 -7.41 -13.67 4.57
CA GLU A 113 -8.07 -14.79 5.28
C GLU A 113 -9.59 -14.49 5.36
N ASP A 114 -9.97 -13.20 5.38
CA ASP A 114 -11.33 -12.68 5.13
C ASP A 114 -11.84 -12.75 3.66
N GLY A 115 -11.11 -13.33 2.72
CA GLY A 115 -11.53 -13.46 1.30
C GLY A 115 -11.42 -12.20 0.42
N GLY A 116 -10.31 -11.45 0.52
CA GLY A 116 -9.93 -10.43 -0.47
C GLY A 116 -8.95 -10.93 -1.55
N GLU A 117 -8.29 -10.05 -2.32
CA GLU A 117 -7.42 -10.45 -3.45
C GLU A 117 -6.42 -9.35 -3.86
N ILE A 118 -5.11 -9.64 -3.97
CA ILE A 118 -4.13 -8.57 -4.30
C ILE A 118 -4.36 -8.06 -5.71
N LYS A 119 -4.55 -6.74 -5.82
CA LYS A 119 -4.63 -6.05 -7.11
C LYS A 119 -3.37 -5.31 -7.52
N GLY A 120 -2.46 -5.06 -6.58
CA GLY A 120 -1.06 -4.83 -6.90
C GLY A 120 -0.20 -4.59 -5.66
N LEU A 121 1.08 -4.30 -5.88
CA LEU A 121 1.99 -3.68 -4.92
C LEU A 121 2.26 -2.24 -5.36
N LEU A 122 2.19 -1.29 -4.42
CA LEU A 122 2.70 0.07 -4.62
C LEU A 122 4.10 0.15 -4.00
N TRP A 123 5.12 0.37 -4.84
CA TRP A 123 6.50 0.50 -4.39
C TRP A 123 6.97 1.95 -4.54
N TYR A 124 7.61 2.50 -3.51
CA TYR A 124 8.34 3.77 -3.62
C TYR A 124 9.43 3.79 -2.55
N GLN A 125 10.64 3.46 -2.98
CA GLN A 125 11.88 3.37 -2.22
C GLN A 125 13.04 3.61 -3.23
N GLY A 126 14.24 3.85 -2.72
CA GLY A 126 15.48 3.96 -3.49
C GLY A 126 16.36 5.11 -3.01
N GLU A 127 15.87 5.94 -2.08
CA GLU A 127 16.58 7.11 -1.57
C GLU A 127 17.90 6.74 -0.87
N SER A 128 17.88 5.70 -0.02
CA SER A 128 19.06 5.23 0.71
C SER A 128 20.14 4.61 -0.19
N ASP A 129 19.76 4.08 -1.36
CA ASP A 129 20.66 3.41 -2.31
C ASP A 129 21.40 4.39 -3.25
N THR A 130 21.20 5.71 -3.08
CA THR A 130 21.85 6.75 -3.89
C THR A 130 23.19 7.24 -3.32
N SER A 131 23.52 6.85 -2.09
CA SER A 131 24.69 7.32 -1.34
C SER A 131 25.98 6.59 -1.68
N ASP A 132 25.89 5.29 -2.00
CA ASP A 132 27.02 4.44 -2.39
C ASP A 132 26.89 3.98 -3.86
N ILE A 133 28.02 3.79 -4.53
CA ILE A 133 28.05 3.40 -5.94
C ILE A 133 27.69 1.93 -6.14
N HIS A 134 28.04 1.06 -5.18
CA HIS A 134 27.76 -0.36 -5.26
C HIS A 134 26.26 -0.62 -5.16
N ASP A 135 25.59 -0.06 -4.15
CA ASP A 135 24.14 -0.15 -3.96
C ASP A 135 23.39 0.35 -5.20
N ALA A 136 23.80 1.51 -5.75
CA ALA A 136 23.21 2.08 -6.95
C ALA A 136 23.41 1.22 -8.22
N GLU A 137 24.52 0.47 -8.31
CA GLU A 137 24.81 -0.43 -9.44
C GLU A 137 24.12 -1.79 -9.32
N VAL A 138 23.93 -2.33 -8.11
CA VAL A 138 23.18 -3.58 -7.90
C VAL A 138 21.66 -3.36 -7.80
N TYR A 139 21.19 -2.11 -7.68
CA TYR A 139 19.78 -1.76 -7.46
C TYR A 139 18.81 -2.46 -8.43
N GLN A 140 19.10 -2.48 -9.74
CA GLN A 140 18.21 -3.12 -10.73
C GLN A 140 17.99 -4.61 -10.40
N GLY A 141 19.08 -5.37 -10.27
CA GLY A 141 19.02 -6.80 -9.99
C GLY A 141 18.45 -7.13 -8.61
N ASN A 142 18.57 -6.23 -7.63
CA ASN A 142 17.92 -6.37 -6.34
C ASN A 142 16.40 -6.10 -6.43
N MET A 143 15.97 -5.12 -7.23
CA MET A 143 14.55 -4.83 -7.46
C MET A 143 13.85 -5.92 -8.26
N GLU A 144 14.52 -6.48 -9.28
CA GLU A 144 14.01 -7.61 -10.06
C GLU A 144 13.83 -8.85 -9.17
N LYS A 145 14.85 -9.20 -8.36
CA LYS A 145 14.72 -10.27 -7.36
C LYS A 145 13.63 -10.00 -6.32
N LEU A 146 13.48 -8.76 -5.84
CA LEU A 146 12.40 -8.40 -4.91
C LEU A 146 11.03 -8.69 -5.54
N ILE A 147 10.83 -8.30 -6.81
CA ILE A 147 9.60 -8.54 -7.57
C ILE A 147 9.33 -10.04 -7.76
N GLU A 148 10.36 -10.83 -8.07
CA GLU A 148 10.25 -12.29 -8.24
C GLU A 148 9.92 -12.99 -6.93
N ASN A 149 10.69 -12.74 -5.86
CA ASN A 149 10.46 -13.31 -4.53
C ASN A 149 9.06 -12.96 -4.01
N VAL A 150 8.63 -11.70 -4.13
CA VAL A 150 7.26 -11.28 -3.80
C VAL A 150 6.23 -12.09 -4.58
N ARG A 151 6.40 -12.29 -5.89
CA ARG A 151 5.45 -13.08 -6.70
C ARG A 151 5.42 -14.55 -6.30
N GLU A 152 6.56 -15.12 -5.92
CA GLU A 152 6.70 -16.51 -5.46
C GLU A 152 6.03 -16.74 -4.10
N ASP A 153 6.42 -16.01 -3.06
CA ASP A 153 5.89 -16.15 -1.69
C ASP A 153 4.38 -15.82 -1.60
N LEU A 154 3.87 -15.07 -2.58
CA LEU A 154 2.44 -14.79 -2.75
C LEU A 154 1.67 -15.84 -3.54
N GLY A 155 2.33 -16.64 -4.38
CA GLY A 155 1.66 -17.49 -5.37
C GLY A 155 0.94 -16.72 -6.47
N LEU A 156 1.40 -15.49 -6.78
CA LEU A 156 0.75 -14.56 -7.71
C LEU A 156 1.71 -14.11 -8.83
N PRO A 157 2.03 -14.99 -9.79
CA PRO A 157 3.04 -14.72 -10.82
C PRO A 157 2.71 -13.52 -11.72
N SER A 158 1.42 -13.16 -11.84
CA SER A 158 0.93 -12.04 -12.65
C SER A 158 0.65 -10.77 -11.82
N LEU A 159 1.05 -10.70 -10.55
CA LEU A 159 0.78 -9.57 -9.66
C LEU A 159 1.20 -8.22 -10.28
N PRO A 160 0.28 -7.25 -10.44
CA PRO A 160 0.63 -5.90 -10.86
C PRO A 160 1.52 -5.19 -9.84
N ILE A 161 2.57 -4.52 -10.29
CA ILE A 161 3.44 -3.71 -9.43
C ILE A 161 3.57 -2.32 -10.04
N VAL A 162 3.17 -1.31 -9.27
CA VAL A 162 3.27 0.10 -9.65
C VAL A 162 4.37 0.72 -8.80
N MET A 163 5.48 1.04 -9.46
CA MET A 163 6.63 1.67 -8.84
C MET A 163 6.54 3.18 -9.07
N ALA A 164 6.60 3.99 -8.01
CA ALA A 164 6.97 5.39 -8.16
C ALA A 164 8.48 5.48 -8.31
N MET A 165 8.93 6.24 -9.30
CA MET A 165 10.35 6.56 -9.45
C MET A 165 10.73 7.66 -8.48
N GLN A 166 11.99 7.69 -8.08
CA GLN A 166 12.49 8.68 -7.13
C GLN A 166 12.37 10.13 -7.67
N VAL A 167 11.76 11.01 -6.88
CA VAL A 167 11.88 12.47 -7.07
C VAL A 167 13.32 12.85 -6.76
N ALA A 168 13.97 13.59 -7.67
CA ALA A 168 15.40 13.90 -7.58
C ALA A 168 15.78 14.43 -6.19
N ILE A 169 16.68 13.72 -5.50
CA ILE A 169 17.25 14.18 -4.24
C ILE A 169 18.18 15.33 -4.58
N ILE A 170 17.78 16.54 -4.20
CA ILE A 170 18.59 17.76 -4.44
C ILE A 170 19.48 18.04 -3.21
N SER A 171 19.14 17.52 -2.03
CA SER A 171 19.98 17.56 -0.83
C SER A 171 21.16 16.58 -0.88
N GLY A 172 22.27 17.01 -1.48
CA GLY A 172 23.65 16.71 -1.04
C GLY A 172 24.20 15.28 -1.20
N ASP A 173 23.54 14.28 -0.62
CA ASP A 173 24.09 12.93 -0.43
C ASP A 173 23.87 12.00 -1.65
N GLY A 174 22.86 12.29 -2.47
CA GLY A 174 22.41 11.46 -3.59
C GLY A 174 23.31 11.48 -4.83
N LYS A 175 24.61 11.19 -4.67
CA LYS A 175 25.62 11.16 -5.76
C LYS A 175 25.21 10.27 -6.95
N TYR A 176 24.43 9.23 -6.70
CA TYR A 176 24.05 8.22 -7.68
C TYR A 176 22.53 8.19 -7.98
N VAL A 177 21.80 9.28 -7.69
CA VAL A 177 20.37 9.46 -8.00
C VAL A 177 20.00 9.03 -9.42
N GLU A 178 20.71 9.52 -10.44
CA GLU A 178 20.35 9.17 -11.83
C GLU A 178 20.77 7.72 -12.20
N LYS A 179 21.76 7.09 -11.53
CA LYS A 179 22.00 5.64 -11.66
C LYS A 179 20.80 4.83 -11.13
N VAL A 180 20.30 5.18 -9.95
CA VAL A 180 19.13 4.50 -9.35
C VAL A 180 17.87 4.76 -10.18
N ARG A 181 17.66 5.98 -10.70
CA ARG A 181 16.55 6.29 -11.62
C ARG A 181 16.67 5.56 -12.96
N GLU A 182 17.87 5.46 -13.55
CA GLU A 182 18.11 4.63 -14.73
C GLU A 182 17.83 3.16 -14.46
N ALA A 183 18.27 2.62 -13.31
CA ALA A 183 17.93 1.26 -12.89
C ALA A 183 16.41 1.07 -12.77
N GLN A 184 15.69 2.02 -12.16
CA GLN A 184 14.22 2.01 -12.09
C GLN A 184 13.54 2.15 -13.47
N LEU A 185 14.18 2.79 -14.47
CA LEU A 185 13.69 2.86 -15.86
C LEU A 185 13.95 1.58 -16.65
N ARG A 186 15.04 0.85 -16.34
CA ARG A 186 15.50 -0.34 -17.09
C ARG A 186 14.75 -1.63 -16.73
N ILE A 187 14.03 -1.68 -15.60
CA ILE A 187 13.24 -2.84 -15.17
C ILE A 187 12.12 -3.11 -16.19
N ASN A 188 12.31 -4.13 -17.02
CA ASN A 188 11.39 -4.54 -18.07
C ASN A 188 10.73 -5.89 -17.74
N LEU A 189 9.98 -5.91 -16.63
CA LEU A 189 9.27 -7.10 -16.14
C LEU A 189 7.77 -7.04 -16.47
N PRO A 190 7.12 -8.18 -16.79
CA PRO A 190 5.69 -8.21 -17.09
C PRO A 190 4.87 -7.75 -15.89
N ASN A 191 3.80 -6.99 -16.15
CA ASN A 191 2.92 -6.36 -15.16
C ASN A 191 3.64 -5.45 -14.13
N VAL A 192 4.83 -4.94 -14.46
CA VAL A 192 5.51 -3.88 -13.70
C VAL A 192 5.43 -2.57 -14.49
N VAL A 193 5.11 -1.46 -13.82
CA VAL A 193 5.02 -0.13 -14.43
C VAL A 193 5.64 0.93 -13.53
N CYS A 194 6.34 1.89 -14.13
CA CYS A 194 7.02 2.99 -13.45
C CYS A 194 6.28 4.32 -13.64
N VAL A 195 6.24 5.14 -12.59
CA VAL A 195 5.61 6.47 -12.56
C VAL A 195 6.65 7.50 -12.16
N ASP A 196 7.19 8.25 -13.12
CA ASP A 196 8.21 9.26 -12.80
C ASP A 196 7.59 10.42 -12.01
N ALA A 197 8.15 10.66 -10.82
CA ALA A 197 7.73 11.70 -9.88
C ALA A 197 8.70 12.91 -9.89
N LYS A 198 9.70 12.94 -10.78
CA LYS A 198 10.60 14.08 -10.99
C LYS A 198 9.81 15.37 -11.28
N GLY A 199 10.11 16.44 -10.54
CA GLY A 199 9.39 17.72 -10.63
C GLY A 199 8.12 17.80 -9.79
N LEU A 200 7.91 16.89 -8.83
CA LEU A 200 7.00 17.10 -7.71
C LEU A 200 7.67 17.89 -6.57
N ASP A 201 6.88 18.67 -5.83
CA ASP A 201 7.37 19.62 -4.84
C ASP A 201 7.94 18.93 -3.59
N LEU A 202 9.21 19.24 -3.30
CA LEU A 202 9.92 18.79 -2.10
C LEU A 202 9.76 19.80 -0.96
N LYS A 203 9.90 19.32 0.27
CA LYS A 203 9.99 20.15 1.49
C LYS A 203 11.36 20.82 1.60
N ASP A 204 11.53 21.64 2.63
CA ASP A 204 12.78 22.34 2.97
C ASP A 204 13.95 21.42 3.34
N ASP A 205 13.73 20.10 3.44
CA ASP A 205 14.78 19.09 3.56
C ASP A 205 15.31 18.57 2.20
N HIS A 206 14.69 19.00 1.09
CA HIS A 206 14.97 18.64 -0.30
C HIS A 206 15.07 17.12 -0.57
N LEU A 207 14.44 16.32 0.29
CA LEU A 207 14.44 14.85 0.28
C LEU A 207 13.01 14.29 0.30
N HIS A 208 12.13 14.89 1.08
CA HIS A 208 10.76 14.41 1.25
C HIS A 208 9.75 15.28 0.50
N LEU A 209 8.78 14.64 -0.16
CA LEU A 209 7.65 15.32 -0.81
C LEU A 209 6.77 16.09 0.17
N THR A 210 6.24 17.23 -0.28
CA THR A 210 5.18 17.98 0.40
C THR A 210 3.86 17.20 0.43
N THR A 211 2.89 17.69 1.23
CA THR A 211 1.54 17.11 1.31
C THR A 211 0.84 17.06 -0.06
N GLU A 212 0.90 18.15 -0.83
CA GLU A 212 0.28 18.22 -2.16
C GLU A 212 1.02 17.37 -3.19
N ALA A 213 2.35 17.29 -3.11
CA ALA A 213 3.14 16.38 -3.94
C ALA A 213 2.80 14.90 -3.67
N GLN A 214 2.55 14.51 -2.41
CA GLN A 214 2.08 13.16 -2.07
C GLN A 214 0.67 12.89 -2.61
N ALA A 215 -0.25 13.85 -2.50
CA ALA A 215 -1.60 13.74 -3.07
C ALA A 215 -1.57 13.58 -4.61
N LYS A 216 -0.75 14.40 -5.29
CA LYS A 216 -0.52 14.34 -6.74
C LYS A 216 0.14 13.02 -7.17
N LEU A 217 1.13 12.52 -6.41
CA LEU A 217 1.73 11.21 -6.66
C LEU A 217 0.72 10.07 -6.51
N GLY A 218 -0.15 10.11 -5.51
CA GLY A 218 -1.24 9.15 -5.34
C GLY A 218 -2.18 9.10 -6.53
N TYR A 219 -2.51 10.27 -7.10
CA TYR A 219 -3.30 10.37 -8.33
C TYR A 219 -2.56 9.76 -9.54
N MET A 220 -1.28 10.10 -9.74
CA MET A 220 -0.47 9.57 -10.85
C MET A 220 -0.31 8.04 -10.77
N LEU A 221 -0.08 7.49 -9.57
CA LEU A 221 -0.05 6.06 -9.31
C LEU A 221 -1.40 5.39 -9.63
N ALA A 222 -2.52 6.01 -9.26
CA ALA A 222 -3.86 5.49 -9.52
C ALA A 222 -4.24 5.58 -11.01
N GLU A 223 -3.85 6.64 -11.72
CA GLU A 223 -4.06 6.76 -13.16
C GLU A 223 -3.31 5.66 -13.93
N VAL A 224 -2.01 5.47 -13.63
CA VAL A 224 -1.20 4.44 -14.28
C VAL A 224 -1.67 3.03 -13.87
N TYR A 225 -2.05 2.81 -12.62
CA TYR A 225 -2.68 1.56 -12.18
C TYR A 225 -3.96 1.26 -12.96
N LEU A 226 -4.89 2.21 -13.05
CA LEU A 226 -6.17 2.03 -13.72
C LEU A 226 -5.97 1.83 -15.24
N LYS A 227 -5.08 2.60 -15.88
CA LYS A 227 -4.80 2.50 -17.31
C LYS A 227 -4.31 1.11 -17.72
N ASN A 228 -3.43 0.50 -16.93
CA ASN A 228 -2.80 -0.79 -17.27
C ASN A 228 -3.56 -1.99 -16.72
N PHE A 229 -4.20 -1.88 -15.54
CA PHE A 229 -4.72 -3.04 -14.79
C PHE A 229 -6.22 -3.02 -14.51
N ALA A 230 -6.95 -1.92 -14.76
CA ALA A 230 -8.42 -1.96 -14.71
C ALA A 230 -9.09 -2.72 -15.88
N PRO A 231 -8.57 -2.76 -17.13
CA PRO A 231 -9.25 -3.44 -18.25
C PRO A 231 -9.45 -4.95 -18.06
N SER A 232 -8.64 -5.61 -17.22
CA SER A 232 -8.77 -7.04 -16.91
C SER A 232 -9.89 -7.34 -15.89
N TRP A 233 -10.41 -6.32 -15.20
CA TRP A 233 -11.51 -6.46 -14.24
C TRP A 233 -12.85 -6.65 -14.98
N LYS A 234 -13.25 -7.92 -15.16
CA LYS A 234 -14.58 -8.30 -15.70
C LYS A 234 -15.68 -7.66 -14.84
N ARG A 235 -16.29 -6.59 -15.37
CA ARG A 235 -17.33 -5.80 -14.68
C ARG A 235 -18.55 -6.68 -14.39
N CYS A 236 -18.89 -6.89 -13.11
CA CYS A 236 -20.20 -7.45 -12.75
C CYS A 236 -21.33 -6.56 -13.29
N PRO A 237 -22.37 -7.12 -13.94
CA PRO A 237 -23.50 -6.35 -14.44
C PRO A 237 -24.27 -5.61 -13.31
N PRO A 238 -24.87 -4.42 -13.57
CA PRO A 238 -25.55 -3.63 -12.54
C PRO A 238 -26.89 -4.21 -12.00
N THR A 239 -27.27 -5.42 -12.40
CA THR A 239 -28.66 -5.92 -12.34
C THR A 239 -29.13 -6.38 -10.96
N LEU A 240 -28.23 -6.70 -10.03
CA LEU A 240 -28.58 -7.24 -8.70
C LEU A 240 -29.08 -6.19 -7.68
N ARG A 241 -29.29 -4.92 -8.07
CA ARG A 241 -29.64 -3.83 -7.13
C ARG A 241 -31.15 -3.67 -6.81
N LYS A 242 -31.99 -4.69 -7.04
CA LYS A 242 -33.44 -4.64 -6.74
C LYS A 242 -33.97 -5.88 -5.99
N ARG A 243 -33.85 -5.89 -4.66
CA ARG A 243 -34.86 -6.38 -3.70
C ARG A 243 -34.43 -6.11 -2.25
N ARG A 244 -34.84 -4.97 -1.68
CA ARG A 244 -34.86 -4.75 -0.22
C ARG A 244 -36.03 -3.84 0.16
N LYS A 245 -37.22 -4.44 0.29
CA LYS A 245 -38.40 -3.92 1.00
C LYS A 245 -39.20 -5.11 1.51
N ASN A 246 -39.78 -4.95 2.69
CA ASN A 246 -40.72 -5.87 3.36
C ASN A 246 -40.16 -7.26 3.71
N LEU A 247 -39.49 -7.31 4.87
CA LEU A 247 -39.50 -8.46 5.78
C LEU A 247 -39.68 -7.92 7.20
N LYS A 248 -40.94 -7.57 7.50
CA LYS A 248 -41.51 -7.81 8.84
C LYS A 248 -42.25 -9.15 8.75
N ASP A 249 -42.69 -9.66 9.90
CA ASP A 249 -43.59 -10.81 10.01
C ASP A 249 -42.96 -12.15 9.58
N VAL A 250 -42.05 -12.65 10.44
CA VAL A 250 -41.82 -14.09 10.62
C VAL A 250 -41.90 -14.37 12.12
N GLU A 251 -42.85 -15.21 12.53
CA GLU A 251 -43.07 -15.55 13.94
C GLU A 251 -41.99 -16.50 14.48
N VAL A 252 -41.69 -16.39 15.77
CA VAL A 252 -40.77 -17.31 16.45
C VAL A 252 -41.52 -18.59 16.82
N SER A 253 -41.35 -19.65 16.02
CA SER A 253 -41.66 -21.02 16.47
C SER A 253 -40.37 -21.69 16.95
N THR A 254 -40.25 -21.87 18.27
CA THR A 254 -39.18 -22.67 18.86
C THR A 254 -39.50 -24.16 18.69
N ASN A 255 -38.60 -24.93 18.09
CA ASN A 255 -38.61 -26.38 18.26
C ASN A 255 -37.19 -26.92 18.39
N SER A 256 -36.98 -27.78 19.38
CA SER A 256 -35.67 -28.26 19.81
C SER A 256 -35.34 -29.61 19.19
N ARG A 257 -34.07 -29.81 18.81
CA ARG A 257 -33.44 -31.14 18.87
C ARG A 257 -31.92 -31.06 18.90
N SER A 258 -31.35 -32.03 19.61
CA SER A 258 -29.93 -32.18 19.90
C SER A 258 -29.14 -32.79 18.75
N GLY A 259 -27.90 -32.34 18.55
CA GLY A 259 -26.91 -32.99 17.69
C GLY A 259 -25.49 -32.72 18.19
N VAL A 260 -24.86 -33.70 18.84
CA VAL A 260 -23.48 -33.60 19.34
C VAL A 260 -22.53 -34.14 18.28
N VAL A 261 -21.62 -33.29 17.79
CA VAL A 261 -20.39 -33.73 17.11
C VAL A 261 -19.24 -32.78 17.46
N ASN A 262 -18.13 -33.35 17.91
CA ASN A 262 -16.80 -32.74 17.93
C ASN A 262 -15.81 -33.82 17.48
N PRO A 263 -14.96 -33.53 16.49
CA PRO A 263 -13.55 -33.92 16.65
C PRO A 263 -12.57 -32.79 16.30
N TYR A 264 -11.35 -32.93 16.84
CA TYR A 264 -10.24 -31.98 16.73
C TYR A 264 -9.56 -31.96 15.35
N SER A 265 -8.94 -30.81 15.04
CA SER A 265 -7.86 -30.61 14.05
C SER A 265 -8.25 -30.70 12.55
N PRO A 266 -7.46 -30.10 11.62
CA PRO A 266 -6.04 -29.74 11.77
C PRO A 266 -5.62 -28.29 11.37
N THR A 267 -4.54 -27.84 12.04
CA THR A 267 -3.35 -27.07 11.55
C THR A 267 -3.43 -25.95 10.50
N ASN A 268 -2.46 -25.02 10.66
CA ASN A 268 -1.95 -24.01 9.71
C ASN A 268 -2.80 -22.74 9.58
N GLN A 269 -2.32 -21.52 9.90
CA GLN A 269 -1.03 -20.81 9.64
C GLN A 269 -0.93 -20.13 8.26
N VAL A 270 -0.07 -19.10 8.21
CA VAL A 270 0.37 -18.34 7.03
C VAL A 270 -0.76 -17.43 6.52
N ASN A 271 -1.07 -16.33 7.22
CA ASN A 271 -0.24 -15.24 7.81
C ASN A 271 0.53 -14.36 6.83
N VAL A 272 -0.19 -13.47 6.15
CA VAL A 272 0.17 -12.72 4.92
C VAL A 272 -0.64 -11.25 5.01
N ASN A 273 -1.25 -10.16 4.35
CA ASN A 273 -2.10 -9.34 3.30
C ASN A 273 -2.38 -9.45 1.77
N CYS A 274 -3.54 -8.92 1.39
CA CYS A 274 -3.71 -8.25 0.11
C CYS A 274 -4.31 -6.84 0.26
N PHE A 275 -4.50 -6.18 -0.88
CA PHE A 275 -5.65 -5.30 -1.01
C PHE A 275 -6.92 -6.15 -0.90
N LYS A 276 -7.88 -5.78 -0.04
CA LYS A 276 -9.14 -6.52 0.13
C LYS A 276 -10.23 -5.89 -0.73
N TRP A 277 -11.11 -6.73 -1.26
CA TRP A 277 -12.30 -6.33 -2.02
C TRP A 277 -13.46 -7.30 -1.74
N THR A 278 -14.14 -7.15 -0.61
CA THR A 278 -15.36 -7.93 -0.37
C THR A 278 -16.50 -7.41 -1.24
N LEU A 279 -17.01 -8.25 -2.15
CA LEU A 279 -18.40 -8.12 -2.60
C LEU A 279 -19.29 -8.18 -1.34
N PRO A 280 -20.38 -7.38 -1.26
CA PRO A 280 -21.22 -7.36 -0.07
C PRO A 280 -21.92 -8.70 0.13
N GLN A 281 -21.36 -9.57 0.99
CA GLN A 281 -22.06 -10.75 1.47
C GLN A 281 -23.21 -10.30 2.37
N PHE A 282 -24.43 -10.55 1.91
CA PHE A 282 -25.62 -10.30 2.70
C PHE A 282 -25.73 -11.35 3.80
N ARG A 283 -25.73 -10.88 5.05
CA ARG A 283 -26.41 -11.49 6.18
C ARG A 283 -27.41 -10.47 6.73
#